data_AF-T1UAK5-F1
#
_entry.id   AF-T1UAK5-F1
#
_cell.length_a   1.000
_cell.length_b   1.000
_cell.length_c   1.000
_cell.angle_alpha   90.00
_cell.angle_beta   90.00
_cell.angle_gamma   90.00
#
_symmetry.space_group_name_H-M   'P 1'
#
loop_
_entity.id
_entity.type
_entity.pdbx_description
1 polymer ?
#
loop_
_entity_poly.entity_id
_entity_poly.type
_entity_poly.pdbx_seq_one_letter_code
_entity_poly.pdbx_strand_id
1 'polypeptide(L)'
;MLYSSKIQSLSESTTIAISTLAKELKSQGKDILSFSAGEPDFDTPRAIKDAAIKALNDGFTKYTPVAGIPELLKAIAFKLKKKTTWIMNQAKF
;
A
#
# COMPACT_ATOMS: atom_id res chain seq x y z
N MET A 1 -12.66 5.74 -30.13
CA MET A 1 -13.16 6.11 -28.78
C MET A 1 -12.72 7.53 -28.49
N LEU A 2 -13.62 8.39 -28.00
CA LEU A 2 -13.30 9.76 -27.55
C LEU A 2 -13.26 9.76 -26.02
N TYR A 3 -12.09 10.04 -25.46
CA TYR A 3 -11.92 10.23 -24.01
C TYR A 3 -12.35 11.63 -23.58
N SER A 4 -12.70 11.83 -22.31
CA SER A 4 -13.02 13.16 -21.78
C SER A 4 -11.78 14.07 -21.77
N SER A 5 -12.01 15.40 -21.82
CA SER A 5 -10.93 16.40 -21.81
C SER A 5 -9.99 16.29 -20.60
N LYS A 6 -10.52 15.92 -19.43
CA LYS A 6 -9.73 15.71 -18.21
C LYS A 6 -8.71 14.56 -18.36
N ILE A 7 -9.09 13.47 -19.01
CA ILE A 7 -8.18 12.36 -19.27
C ILE A 7 -7.12 12.76 -20.30
N GLN A 8 -7.53 13.48 -21.34
CA GLN A 8 -6.60 13.95 -22.38
C GLN A 8 -5.54 14.93 -21.85
N SER A 9 -5.83 15.65 -20.75
CA SER A 9 -4.87 16.56 -20.12
C SER A 9 -3.86 15.89 -19.18
N LEU A 10 -3.99 14.59 -18.91
CA LEU A 10 -3.05 13.88 -18.04
C LEU A 10 -1.84 13.40 -18.85
N SER A 11 -0.65 13.77 -18.39
CA SER A 11 0.61 13.23 -18.92
C SER A 11 0.85 11.80 -18.42
N GLU A 12 1.57 11.01 -19.21
CA GLU A 12 2.05 9.70 -18.76
C GLU A 12 2.99 9.82 -17.55
N SER A 13 2.97 8.79 -16.69
CA SER A 13 3.83 8.74 -15.52
C SER A 13 5.22 8.24 -15.90
N THR A 14 6.21 9.12 -15.79
CA THR A 14 7.63 8.79 -16.00
C THR A 14 8.13 7.74 -15.01
N THR A 15 7.64 7.73 -13.76
CA THR A 15 8.04 6.75 -12.74
C THR A 15 7.53 5.34 -13.05
N ILE A 16 6.33 5.22 -13.63
CA ILE A 16 5.79 3.92 -14.09
C ILE A 16 6.59 3.41 -15.30
N ALA A 17 6.93 4.29 -16.25
CA ALA A 17 7.70 3.92 -17.43
C ALA A 17 9.08 3.33 -17.04
N ILE A 18 9.82 4.00 -16.15
CA ILE A 18 11.12 3.54 -15.67
C ILE A 18 11.00 2.21 -14.91
N SER A 19 10.02 2.09 -14.02
CA SER A 19 9.83 0.87 -13.23
C SER A 19 9.44 -0.33 -14.11
N THR A 20 8.67 -0.09 -15.18
CA THR A 20 8.29 -1.12 -16.16
C THR A 20 9.50 -1.57 -16.97
N LEU A 21 10.29 -0.62 -17.49
CA LEU A 21 11.51 -0.92 -18.24
C LEU A 21 12.51 -1.72 -17.39
N ALA A 22 12.70 -1.35 -16.13
CA ALA A 22 13.60 -2.08 -15.23
C ALA A 22 13.15 -3.54 -15.01
N LYS A 23 11.82 -3.77 -14.85
CA LYS A 23 11.25 -5.11 -14.73
C LYS A 23 11.43 -5.94 -16.01
N GLU A 24 11.24 -5.33 -17.17
CA GLU A 24 11.43 -5.99 -18.47
C GLU A 24 12.89 -6.36 -18.74
N LEU A 25 13.83 -5.45 -18.52
CA LEU A 25 15.24 -5.74 -18.71
C LEU A 25 15.72 -6.85 -17.75
N LYS A 26 15.20 -6.87 -16.52
CA LYS A 26 15.47 -7.95 -15.55
C LYS A 26 14.89 -9.29 -16.01
N SER A 27 13.69 -9.32 -16.60
CA SER A 27 13.08 -10.56 -17.12
C SER A 27 13.82 -11.11 -18.36
N GLN A 28 14.49 -10.24 -19.11
CA GLN A 28 15.40 -10.60 -20.20
C GLN A 28 16.78 -11.12 -19.69
N GLY A 29 16.97 -11.26 -18.38
CA GLY A 29 18.21 -11.76 -17.78
C GLY A 29 19.34 -10.73 -17.68
N LYS A 30 19.06 -9.43 -17.89
CA LYS A 30 20.05 -8.37 -17.69
C LYS A 30 20.17 -8.07 -16.19
N ASP A 31 21.40 -7.79 -15.75
CA ASP A 31 21.68 -7.39 -14.38
C ASP A 31 21.27 -5.92 -14.18
N ILE A 32 20.13 -5.71 -13.52
CA ILE A 32 19.51 -4.40 -13.33
C ILE A 32 19.31 -4.14 -11.83
N LEU A 33 19.94 -3.08 -11.33
CA LEU A 33 19.70 -2.52 -10.01
C LEU A 33 18.66 -1.40 -10.13
N SER A 34 17.43 -1.69 -9.71
CA SER A 34 16.33 -0.72 -9.74
C SER A 34 16.21 -0.01 -8.40
N PHE A 35 16.49 1.30 -8.40
CA PHE A 35 16.25 2.20 -7.26
C PHE A 35 14.97 3.03 -7.42
N SER A 36 14.11 2.66 -8.37
CA SER A 36 12.88 3.40 -8.70
C SER A 36 11.64 2.87 -7.98
N ALA A 37 11.74 1.74 -7.26
CA ALA A 37 10.63 1.16 -6.53
C ALA A 37 10.28 2.00 -5.29
N GLY A 38 8.99 2.32 -5.12
CA GLY A 38 8.47 3.04 -3.95
C GLY A 38 7.88 2.12 -2.88
N GLU A 39 7.93 0.80 -3.08
CA GLU A 39 7.49 -0.21 -2.12
C GLU A 39 8.69 -0.86 -1.43
N PRO A 40 8.55 -1.28 -0.16
CA PRO A 40 9.62 -2.00 0.53
C PRO A 40 9.93 -3.36 -0.11
N ASP A 41 11.15 -3.85 0.11
CA ASP A 41 11.66 -5.13 -0.39
C ASP A 41 11.24 -6.34 0.47
N PHE A 42 10.65 -6.10 1.64
CA PHE A 42 10.17 -7.16 2.52
C PHE A 42 8.75 -7.61 2.20
N ASP A 43 8.52 -8.90 2.38
CA ASP A 43 7.20 -9.51 2.25
C ASP A 43 6.27 -9.13 3.43
N THR A 44 4.97 -9.28 3.24
CA THR A 44 3.97 -9.02 4.30
C THR A 44 4.22 -9.94 5.51
N PRO A 45 4.28 -9.41 6.75
CA PRO A 45 4.47 -10.21 7.96
C PRO A 45 3.49 -11.38 8.09
N ARG A 46 3.98 -12.53 8.57
CA ARG A 46 3.22 -13.79 8.64
C ARG A 46 1.89 -13.66 9.39
N ALA A 47 1.88 -12.95 10.51
CA ALA A 47 0.67 -12.71 11.31
C ALA A 47 -0.45 -12.01 10.51
N ILE A 48 -0.09 -11.12 9.58
CA ILE A 48 -1.07 -10.43 8.72
C ILE A 48 -1.64 -11.40 7.68
N LYS A 49 -0.79 -12.23 7.08
CA LYS A 49 -1.20 -13.28 6.12
C LYS A 49 -2.15 -14.28 6.78
N ASP A 50 -1.82 -14.76 7.98
CA ASP A 50 -2.64 -15.73 8.70
C ASP A 50 -4.01 -15.11 9.11
N ALA A 51 -4.05 -13.84 9.51
CA ALA A 51 -5.30 -13.13 9.79
C ALA A 51 -6.19 -12.98 8.53
N ALA A 52 -5.59 -12.70 7.38
CA ALA A 52 -6.31 -12.62 6.11
C ALA A 52 -6.88 -13.99 5.69
N ILE A 53 -6.09 -15.06 5.82
CA ILE A 53 -6.54 -16.44 5.57
C ILE A 53 -7.71 -16.79 6.49
N LYS A 54 -7.61 -16.46 7.79
CA LYS A 54 -8.69 -16.69 8.74
C LYS A 54 -9.96 -15.95 8.34
N ALA A 55 -9.87 -14.66 8.00
CA ALA A 55 -11.03 -13.87 7.57
C ALA A 55 -11.71 -14.47 6.34
N LEU A 56 -10.93 -14.96 5.37
CA LEU A 56 -11.47 -15.69 4.20
C LEU A 56 -12.22 -16.96 4.63
N ASN A 57 -11.62 -17.79 5.49
CA ASN A 57 -12.23 -19.03 5.98
C ASN A 57 -13.49 -18.79 6.83
N ASP A 58 -13.53 -17.68 7.58
CA ASP A 58 -14.68 -17.26 8.37
C ASP A 58 -15.79 -16.61 7.52
N GLY A 59 -15.57 -16.43 6.22
CA GLY A 59 -16.57 -15.88 5.29
C GLY A 59 -16.67 -14.36 5.26
N PHE A 60 -15.67 -13.61 5.72
CA PHE A 60 -15.59 -12.14 5.61
C PHE A 60 -15.40 -11.68 4.15
N THR A 61 -16.44 -11.81 3.34
CA THR A 61 -16.42 -11.58 1.87
C THR A 61 -17.55 -10.67 1.39
N LYS A 62 -18.37 -10.15 2.31
CA LYS A 62 -19.51 -9.29 2.00
C LYS A 62 -19.14 -7.81 2.13
N TYR A 63 -20.03 -6.96 1.65
CA TYR A 63 -19.85 -5.51 1.76
C TYR A 63 -19.62 -5.08 3.20
N THR A 64 -18.66 -4.17 3.35
CA THR A 64 -18.40 -3.46 4.60
C THR A 64 -19.05 -2.08 4.54
N PRO A 65 -19.19 -1.37 5.66
CA PRO A 65 -19.53 0.05 5.64
C PRO A 65 -18.57 0.83 4.76
N VAL A 66 -19.04 1.92 4.13
CA VAL A 66 -18.23 2.77 3.24
C VAL A 66 -16.97 3.31 3.95
N ALA A 67 -17.08 3.62 5.23
CA ALA A 67 -15.97 4.10 6.05
C ALA A 67 -14.96 3.01 6.43
N GLY A 68 -15.28 1.71 6.25
CA GLY A 68 -14.51 0.57 6.74
C GLY A 68 -15.14 -0.12 7.96
N ILE A 69 -14.60 -1.29 8.33
CA ILE A 69 -15.10 -2.07 9.47
C ILE A 69 -14.79 -1.39 10.82
N PRO A 70 -15.71 -1.42 11.80
CA PRO A 70 -15.52 -0.73 13.09
C PRO A 70 -14.24 -1.13 13.83
N GLU A 71 -13.83 -2.39 13.75
CA GLU A 71 -12.65 -2.94 14.41
C GLU A 71 -11.36 -2.29 13.86
N LEU A 72 -11.28 -2.12 12.54
CA LEU A 72 -10.15 -1.47 11.88
C LEU A 72 -10.07 0.02 12.24
N LEU A 73 -11.21 0.71 12.21
CA LEU A 73 -11.29 2.13 12.58
C LEU A 73 -10.82 2.36 14.02
N LYS A 74 -11.29 1.53 14.96
CA LYS A 74 -10.84 1.57 16.37
C LYS A 74 -9.35 1.28 16.52
N ALA A 75 -8.82 0.27 15.81
CA ALA A 75 -7.41 -0.09 15.86
C ALA A 75 -6.50 1.03 15.34
N ILE A 76 -6.89 1.69 14.24
CA ILE A 76 -6.16 2.83 13.68
C ILE A 76 -6.18 4.02 14.66
N ALA A 77 -7.35 4.38 15.18
CA ALA A 77 -7.48 5.47 16.15
C ALA A 77 -6.60 5.24 17.39
N PHE A 78 -6.61 4.01 17.92
CA PHE A 78 -5.76 3.62 19.04
C PHE A 78 -4.26 3.71 18.69
N LYS A 79 -3.84 3.17 17.55
CA LYS A 79 -2.44 3.23 17.08
C LYS A 79 -1.96 4.67 16.96
N LEU A 80 -2.75 5.53 16.34
CA LEU A 80 -2.40 6.94 16.14
C LEU A 80 -2.31 7.67 17.47
N LYS A 81 -3.28 7.50 18.38
CA LYS A 81 -3.23 8.09 19.72
C LYS A 81 -1.97 7.66 20.47
N LYS A 82 -1.66 6.36 20.49
CA LYS A 82 -0.45 5.82 21.16
C LYS A 82 0.82 6.42 20.56
N LYS A 83 0.92 6.50 19.23
CA LYS A 83 2.11 7.06 18.55
C LYS A 83 2.27 8.55 18.83
N THR A 84 1.21 9.34 18.77
CA THR A 84 1.25 10.78 19.04
C THR A 84 1.56 11.06 20.51
N THR A 85 0.96 10.34 21.46
CA THR A 85 1.30 10.47 22.89
C THR A 85 2.76 10.10 23.16
N TRP A 86 3.30 9.07 22.49
CA TRP A 86 4.70 8.73 22.60
C TRP A 86 5.62 9.87 22.12
N ILE A 87 5.31 10.49 20.97
CA ILE A 87 6.06 11.64 20.44
C ILE A 87 5.98 12.85 21.40
N MET A 88 4.81 13.15 21.95
CA MET A 88 4.65 14.29 22.87
C MET A 88 5.43 14.11 24.19
N ASN A 89 5.58 12.87 24.69
CA ASN A 89 6.36 12.60 25.90
C ASN A 89 7.88 12.65 25.63
N GLN A 90 8.33 12.38 24.41
CA GLN A 90 9.73 12.52 23.99
C GLN A 90 10.11 13.98 23.69
N ALA A 91 9.14 14.83 23.34
CA ALA A 91 9.35 16.26 23.06
C ALA A 91 9.28 17.15 24.32
N LYS A 92 9.03 16.58 25.50
CA LYS A 92 9.12 17.27 26.80
C LYS A 92 10.52 17.04 27.38
N PHE A 93 11.47 17.84 26.91
CA PHE A 93 12.69 18.15 27.65
C PHE A 93 12.51 19.50 28.33
#